data_AF-A0RMM4-F1
#
_entry.id   AF-A0RMM4-F1
#
_cell.length_a   1.000
_cell.length_b   1.000
_cell.length_c   1.000
_cell.angle_alpha   90.00
_cell.angle_beta   90.00
_cell.angle_gamma   90.00
#
_symmetry.space_group_name_H-M   'P 1'
#
loop_
_entity.id
_entity.type
_entity.pdbx_description
1 polymer ?
#
loop_
_entity_poly.entity_id
_entity_poly.type
_entity_poly.pdbx_seq_one_letter_code
_entity_poly.pdbx_strand_id
1 'polypeptide(L)'
;MISELNSMNTSQTSKISIQNLNNLKSPNSIQAKSSDKSSAQSVKQAEEIDTSSGASSSIEAVKKMLEKRLEQLQKQLETIQKQIAQYQNDSNEYAQNILKELSQKASGLISQMAEVSASLAEIEKNKK
;
A
#
# COMPACT_ATOMS: atom_id res chain seq x y z
N MET A 1 2.71 53.77 21.91
CA MET A 1 3.60 52.99 22.80
C MET A 1 3.57 51.55 22.32
N ILE A 2 4.75 51.04 22.01
CA ILE A 2 5.01 49.76 21.39
C ILE A 2 4.88 48.66 22.45
N SER A 3 4.26 47.54 22.10
CA SER A 3 4.55 46.25 22.74
C SER A 3 4.67 45.22 21.63
N GLU A 4 5.87 45.22 21.05
CA GLU A 4 6.49 44.09 20.41
C GLU A 4 6.54 42.93 21.42
N LEU A 5 5.97 41.79 21.05
CA LEU A 5 6.45 40.50 21.51
C LEU A 5 6.66 39.63 20.27
N ASN A 6 7.80 39.89 19.63
CA ASN A 6 8.51 38.90 18.85
C ASN A 6 8.92 37.76 19.79
N SER A 7 8.50 36.53 19.49
CA SER A 7 9.27 35.33 19.80
C SER A 7 8.88 34.20 18.85
N MET A 8 9.54 34.22 17.70
CA MET A 8 10.05 33.07 16.96
C MET A 8 10.14 31.80 17.84
N ASN A 9 9.25 30.83 17.64
CA ASN A 9 9.50 29.46 18.08
C ASN A 9 9.87 28.62 16.86
N THR A 10 11.17 28.62 16.60
CA THR A 10 11.81 27.80 15.58
C THR A 10 11.88 26.35 16.04
N SER A 11 11.42 25.46 15.16
CA SER A 11 12.02 24.15 14.90
C SER A 11 12.14 23.16 16.05
N GLN A 12 11.16 22.26 16.16
CA GLN A 12 11.44 20.84 16.39
C GLN A 12 10.53 19.98 15.50
N THR A 13 10.96 19.77 14.25
CA THR A 13 10.49 18.65 13.45
C THR A 13 10.94 17.36 14.14
N SER A 14 10.03 16.64 14.78
CA SER A 14 10.31 15.29 15.26
C SER A 14 10.62 14.41 14.05
N LYS A 15 11.91 14.17 13.80
CA LYS A 15 12.39 13.18 12.84
C LYS A 15 12.03 11.81 13.38
N ILE A 16 10.89 11.25 12.95
CA ILE A 16 10.57 9.85 13.19
C ILE A 16 11.55 9.04 12.34
N SER A 17 12.59 8.53 13.00
CA SER A 17 13.55 7.60 12.41
C SER A 17 12.89 6.22 12.33
N ILE A 18 12.33 5.85 11.18
CA ILE A 18 11.88 4.48 10.94
C ILE A 18 13.11 3.66 10.52
N GLN A 19 13.88 3.22 11.50
CA GLN A 19 14.93 2.22 11.29
C GLN A 19 14.30 0.82 11.28
N ASN A 20 14.28 0.22 10.09
CA ASN A 20 14.55 -1.19 9.84
C ASN A 20 13.66 -2.25 10.54
N LEU A 21 12.59 -2.69 9.86
CA LEU A 21 11.74 -3.83 10.26
C LEU A 21 12.18 -5.19 9.69
N ASN A 22 13.45 -5.41 9.32
CA ASN A 22 13.89 -6.69 8.73
C ASN A 22 14.19 -7.83 9.73
N ASN A 23 13.65 -7.80 10.95
CA ASN A 23 13.99 -8.79 11.98
C ASN A 23 12.82 -9.56 12.60
N LEU A 24 11.69 -9.72 11.91
CA LEU A 24 10.74 -10.80 12.27
C LEU A 24 11.13 -12.11 11.59
N LYS A 25 12.24 -12.69 12.04
CA LYS A 25 12.52 -14.11 11.86
C LYS A 25 11.64 -14.85 12.87
N SER A 26 10.49 -15.36 12.45
CA SER A 26 9.71 -16.30 13.25
C SER A 26 10.48 -17.63 13.36
N PRO A 27 10.88 -18.08 14.56
CA PRO A 27 11.30 -19.45 14.73
C PRO A 27 10.04 -20.24 15.07
N ASN A 28 9.46 -20.93 14.10
CA ASN A 28 8.60 -22.06 14.43
C ASN A 28 9.11 -23.31 13.74
N SER A 29 9.77 -24.13 14.55
CA SER A 29 10.23 -25.47 14.24
C SER A 29 9.03 -26.35 13.89
N ILE A 30 8.95 -26.81 12.64
CA ILE A 30 8.25 -28.05 12.33
C ILE A 30 9.32 -29.06 11.97
N GLN A 31 9.67 -29.85 12.99
CA GLN A 31 10.46 -31.06 12.88
C GLN A 31 9.62 -32.10 12.14
N ALA A 32 9.71 -32.15 10.81
CA ALA A 32 9.21 -33.27 10.03
C ALA A 32 10.35 -34.27 9.79
N LYS A 33 10.33 -35.37 10.53
CA LYS A 33 11.11 -36.57 10.22
C LYS A 33 10.53 -37.22 8.96
N SER A 34 11.34 -37.40 7.94
CA SER A 34 11.26 -38.61 7.09
C SER A 34 12.56 -38.77 6.31
N SER A 35 13.19 -39.91 6.56
CA SER A 35 14.45 -40.42 6.08
C SER A 35 14.48 -40.77 4.59
N ASP A 36 15.70 -40.71 4.04
CA ASP A 36 16.15 -40.97 2.67
C ASP A 36 15.63 -42.25 1.99
N LYS A 37 15.36 -42.13 0.68
CA LYS A 37 15.87 -43.09 -0.32
C LYS A 37 15.71 -42.62 -1.78
N SER A 38 16.88 -42.36 -2.40
CA SER A 38 17.33 -42.95 -3.67
C SER A 38 16.68 -42.57 -5.02
N SER A 39 17.51 -41.88 -5.82
CA SER A 39 17.99 -42.26 -7.17
C SER A 39 17.05 -42.22 -8.40
N ALA A 40 17.61 -41.53 -9.41
CA ALA A 40 17.64 -41.86 -10.84
C ALA A 40 16.69 -41.11 -11.82
N GLN A 41 17.37 -40.58 -12.85
CA GLN A 41 17.01 -40.46 -14.27
C GLN A 41 16.14 -39.29 -14.76
N SER A 42 16.86 -38.32 -15.34
CA SER A 42 16.87 -37.99 -16.78
C SER A 42 15.52 -37.93 -17.49
N VAL A 43 15.11 -36.72 -17.93
CA VAL A 43 14.73 -36.46 -19.34
C VAL A 43 15.00 -34.99 -19.67
N LYS A 44 15.66 -34.79 -20.82
CA LYS A 44 15.87 -33.52 -21.52
C LYS A 44 14.57 -32.72 -21.67
N GLN A 45 14.59 -31.46 -21.32
CA GLN A 45 13.85 -30.43 -22.05
C GLN A 45 14.75 -29.20 -22.13
N ALA A 46 15.41 -29.06 -23.28
CA ALA A 46 15.81 -27.76 -23.78
C ALA A 46 14.50 -27.05 -24.13
N GLU A 47 13.88 -26.41 -23.14
CA GLU A 47 13.06 -25.25 -23.43
C GLU A 47 14.05 -24.13 -23.68
N GLU A 48 14.26 -23.83 -24.96
CA GLU A 48 14.69 -22.51 -25.36
C GLU A 48 13.72 -21.53 -24.70
N ILE A 49 14.16 -20.94 -23.60
CA ILE A 49 13.54 -19.75 -23.05
C ILE A 49 13.72 -18.71 -24.13
N ASP A 50 12.68 -18.56 -24.96
CA ASP A 50 12.52 -17.45 -25.86
C ASP A 50 12.72 -16.17 -25.04
N THR A 51 13.90 -15.57 -25.21
CA THR A 51 14.28 -14.31 -24.60
C THR A 51 13.74 -13.13 -25.42
N SER A 52 12.81 -13.36 -26.36
CA SER A 52 12.16 -12.29 -27.10
C SER A 52 11.05 -11.63 -26.24
N SER A 53 11.41 -10.46 -25.66
CA SER A 53 10.55 -9.30 -25.36
C SER A 53 10.94 -8.60 -24.04
N GLY A 54 12.22 -8.23 -23.93
CA GLY A 54 12.84 -7.62 -22.75
C GLY A 54 12.49 -6.15 -22.46
N ALA A 55 11.39 -5.60 -22.98
CA ALA A 55 10.98 -4.21 -22.68
C ALA A 55 9.50 -4.06 -22.28
N SER A 56 8.65 -5.04 -22.59
CA SER A 56 7.19 -4.97 -22.31
C SER A 56 6.80 -5.53 -20.93
N SER A 57 7.68 -6.32 -20.29
CA SER A 57 7.35 -7.00 -19.02
C SER A 57 7.29 -6.05 -17.81
N SER A 58 8.05 -4.94 -17.82
CA SER A 58 8.12 -4.03 -16.66
C SER A 58 6.92 -3.09 -16.58
N ILE A 59 6.45 -2.53 -17.71
CA ILE A 59 5.30 -1.61 -17.73
C ILE A 59 4.00 -2.34 -17.42
N GLU A 60 3.83 -3.56 -17.95
CA GLU A 60 2.66 -4.39 -17.65
C GLU A 60 2.63 -4.83 -16.18
N ALA A 61 3.80 -5.14 -15.59
CA ALA A 61 3.91 -5.44 -14.16
C ALA A 61 3.54 -4.22 -13.29
N VAL A 62 4.00 -3.02 -13.67
CA VAL A 62 3.64 -1.77 -12.97
C VAL A 62 2.14 -1.50 -13.08
N LYS A 63 1.54 -1.68 -14.26
CA LYS A 63 0.08 -1.54 -14.45
C LYS A 63 -0.69 -2.45 -13.49
N LYS A 64 -0.37 -3.75 -13.46
CA LYS A 64 -1.02 -4.73 -12.57
C LYS A 64 -0.84 -4.38 -11.08
N MET A 65 0.31 -3.85 -10.70
CA MET A 65 0.56 -3.40 -9.33
C MET A 65 -0.34 -2.22 -8.96
N LEU A 66 -0.47 -1.24 -9.85
CA LEU A 66 -1.34 -0.07 -9.65
C LEU A 66 -2.83 -0.45 -9.62
N GLU A 67 -3.28 -1.37 -10.48
CA GLU A 67 -4.65 -1.91 -10.45
C GLU A 67 -4.96 -2.58 -9.10
N LYS A 68 -4.05 -3.43 -8.60
CA LYS A 68 -4.20 -4.04 -7.27
C LYS A 68 -4.22 -3.00 -6.15
N ARG A 69 -3.39 -1.96 -6.24
CA ARG A 69 -3.37 -0.87 -5.26
C ARG A 69 -4.71 -0.12 -5.27
N LEU A 70 -5.28 0.15 -6.45
CA LEU A 70 -6.57 0.80 -6.59
C LEU A 70 -7.69 -0.05 -5.97
N GLU A 71 -7.70 -1.36 -6.22
CA GLU A 71 -8.68 -2.28 -5.62
C GLU A 71 -8.59 -2.27 -4.08
N GLN A 72 -7.37 -2.28 -3.52
CA GLN A 72 -7.17 -2.20 -2.07
C GLN A 72 -7.67 -0.87 -1.49
N LEU A 73 -7.39 0.25 -2.15
CA LEU A 73 -7.86 1.57 -1.75
C LEU A 73 -9.39 1.65 -1.77
N GLN A 74 -10.03 1.08 -2.79
CA GLN A 74 -11.50 1.01 -2.88
C GLN A 74 -12.11 0.21 -1.72
N LYS A 75 -11.55 -0.95 -1.37
CA LYS A 75 -12.01 -1.76 -0.21
C LYS A 75 -11.84 -1.02 1.12
N GLN A 76 -10.75 -0.28 1.28
CA GLN A 76 -10.53 0.57 2.45
C GLN A 76 -11.57 1.69 2.52
N LEU A 77 -11.85 2.35 1.39
CA LEU A 77 -12.84 3.41 1.32
C LEU A 77 -14.24 2.88 1.65
N GLU A 78 -14.65 1.73 1.09
CA GLU A 78 -15.93 1.08 1.40
C GLU A 78 -16.07 0.78 2.90
N THR A 79 -15.00 0.30 3.53
CA THR A 79 -14.99 0.03 4.98
C THR A 79 -15.19 1.31 5.78
N ILE A 80 -14.51 2.40 5.42
CA ILE A 80 -14.68 3.69 6.09
C ILE A 80 -16.07 4.25 5.86
N GLN A 81 -16.63 4.14 4.66
CA GLN A 81 -18.00 4.58 4.36
C GLN A 81 -19.03 3.83 5.21
N LYS A 82 -18.87 2.51 5.42
CA LYS A 82 -19.71 1.74 6.35
C LYS A 82 -19.60 2.26 7.79
N GLN A 83 -18.40 2.60 8.24
CA GLN A 83 -18.20 3.18 9.58
C GLN A 83 -18.83 4.57 9.69
N ILE A 84 -18.67 5.44 8.69
CA ILE A 84 -19.32 6.76 8.62
C ILE A 84 -20.84 6.61 8.77
N ALA A 85 -21.45 5.67 8.03
CA ALA A 85 -22.88 5.42 8.11
C ALA A 85 -23.37 5.00 9.52
N GLN A 86 -22.50 4.38 10.33
CA GLN A 86 -22.83 4.01 11.71
C GLN A 86 -22.90 5.24 12.65
N TYR A 87 -22.07 6.27 12.40
CA TYR A 87 -21.98 7.45 13.27
C TYR A 87 -22.75 8.67 12.73
N GLN A 88 -23.21 8.66 11.48
CA GLN A 88 -23.77 9.86 10.81
C GLN A 88 -24.97 10.50 11.51
N ASN A 89 -25.75 9.72 12.27
CA ASN A 89 -26.96 10.17 12.96
C ASN A 89 -26.77 10.33 14.48
N ASP A 90 -25.55 10.11 14.99
CA ASP A 90 -25.25 10.20 16.41
C ASP A 90 -24.74 11.60 16.76
N SER A 91 -25.47 12.31 17.63
CA SER A 91 -25.14 13.66 18.07
C SER A 91 -24.12 13.71 19.22
N ASN A 92 -23.66 12.56 19.72
CA ASN A 92 -22.64 12.48 20.75
C ASN A 92 -21.31 13.06 20.25
N GLU A 93 -20.64 13.87 21.07
CA GLU A 93 -19.34 14.49 20.75
C GLU A 93 -18.28 13.46 20.32
N TYR A 94 -18.25 12.30 20.98
CA TYR A 94 -17.36 11.20 20.62
C TYR A 94 -17.65 10.68 19.21
N ALA A 95 -18.93 10.47 18.88
CA ALA A 95 -19.35 10.03 17.55
C ALA A 95 -19.03 11.07 16.48
N GLN A 96 -19.23 12.36 16.78
CA GLN A 96 -18.88 13.47 15.88
C GLN A 96 -17.37 13.56 15.65
N ASN A 97 -16.54 13.34 16.67
CA ASN A 97 -15.09 13.30 16.50
C ASN A 97 -14.67 12.11 15.62
N ILE A 98 -15.22 10.92 15.85
CA ILE A 98 -15.00 9.76 14.98
C ILE A 98 -15.42 10.07 13.55
N LEU A 99 -16.61 10.63 13.34
CA LEU A 99 -17.13 10.98 12.03
C LEU A 99 -16.18 11.93 11.28
N LYS A 100 -15.63 12.92 11.99
CA LYS A 100 -14.63 13.85 11.44
C LYS A 100 -13.34 13.13 11.02
N GLU A 101 -12.79 12.28 11.88
CA GLU A 101 -11.58 11.50 11.58
C GLU A 101 -11.80 10.55 10.39
N LEU A 102 -12.93 9.84 10.35
CA LEU A 102 -13.29 8.95 9.26
C LEU A 102 -13.47 9.71 7.95
N SER A 103 -14.09 10.89 8.00
CA SER A 103 -14.27 11.75 6.82
C SER A 103 -12.92 12.25 6.28
N GLN A 104 -11.99 12.62 7.18
CA GLN A 104 -10.63 13.00 6.78
C GLN A 104 -9.88 11.83 6.14
N LYS A 105 -9.98 10.62 6.73
CA LYS A 105 -9.38 9.41 6.14
C LYS A 105 -9.98 9.08 4.78
N ALA A 106 -11.30 9.18 4.63
CA ALA A 106 -11.99 8.97 3.35
C ALA A 106 -11.47 9.93 2.26
N SER A 107 -11.36 11.22 2.58
CA SER A 107 -10.78 12.22 1.67
C SER A 107 -9.35 11.88 1.29
N GLY A 108 -8.52 11.45 2.24
CA GLY A 108 -7.14 11.02 1.97
C GLY A 108 -7.05 9.78 1.05
N LEU A 109 -7.96 8.82 1.20
CA LEU A 109 -8.04 7.66 0.30
C LEU A 109 -8.49 8.06 -1.10
N ILE A 110 -9.46 8.97 -1.23
CA ILE A 110 -9.94 9.47 -2.52
C ILE A 110 -8.81 10.16 -3.28
N SER A 111 -7.99 10.98 -2.61
CA SER A 111 -6.81 11.60 -3.23
C SER A 111 -5.81 10.55 -3.73
N GLN A 112 -5.49 9.54 -2.91
CA GLN A 112 -4.59 8.45 -3.33
C GLN A 112 -5.15 7.66 -4.51
N MET A 113 -6.46 7.41 -4.54
CA MET A 113 -7.11 6.76 -5.68
C MET A 113 -6.97 7.60 -6.96
N ALA A 114 -7.18 8.91 -6.87
CA ALA A 114 -7.03 9.82 -8.00
C ALA A 114 -5.59 9.81 -8.56
N GLU A 115 -4.58 9.81 -7.68
CA GLU A 115 -3.17 9.71 -8.08
C GLU A 115 -2.88 8.38 -8.80
N VAL A 116 -3.32 7.25 -8.24
CA VAL A 116 -3.13 5.92 -8.85
C VAL A 116 -3.85 5.83 -10.20
N SER A 117 -5.09 6.33 -10.29
CA SER A 117 -5.84 6.36 -11.55
C SER A 117 -5.18 7.24 -12.60
N ALA A 118 -4.58 8.38 -12.20
CA ALA A 118 -3.82 9.23 -13.11
C ALA A 118 -2.57 8.51 -13.65
N SER A 119 -1.82 7.82 -12.78
CA SER A 119 -0.66 7.01 -13.22
C SER A 119 -1.06 5.89 -14.18
N LEU A 120 -2.19 5.22 -13.94
CA LEU A 120 -2.73 4.21 -14.86
C LEU A 120 -3.08 4.80 -16.23
N ALA A 121 -3.77 5.95 -16.24
CA ALA A 121 -4.13 6.64 -17.49
C ALA A 121 -2.90 7.11 -18.28
N GLU A 122 -1.85 7.55 -17.59
CA GLU A 122 -0.58 7.93 -18.22
C GLU A 122 0.12 6.73 -18.87
N ILE A 123 0.16 5.59 -18.18
CA ILE A 123 0.69 4.33 -18.75
C ILE A 123 -0.10 3.94 -20.01
N GLU A 124 -1.43 4.07 -19.99
CA GLU A 124 -2.27 3.74 -21.15
C GLU A 124 -2.09 4.70 -22.32
N LYS A 125 -1.84 5.99 -22.05
CA LYS A 125 -1.55 6.98 -23.07
C LYS A 125 -0.20 6.73 -23.75
N ASN A 126 0.80 6.31 -22.99
CA ASN A 126 2.16 6.04 -23.49
C ASN A 126 2.30 4.70 -24.23
N LYS A 127 1.23 3.90 -24.29
CA LYS A 127 1.16 2.67 -25.13
C LYS A 127 0.70 2.94 -26.56
N LYS A 128 0.28 4.16 -26.90
CA LYS A 128 -0.11 4.59 -28.26
C LYS A 128 1.07 5.16 -29.02
#